data_AF-A0A972X1H7-F1
#
_entry.id   AF-A0A972X1H7-F1
#
_cell.length_a   1.000
_cell.length_b   1.000
_cell.length_c   1.000
_cell.angle_alpha   90.00
_cell.angle_beta   90.00
_cell.angle_gamma   90.00
#
_symmetry.space_group_name_H-M   'P 1'
#
loop_
_entity.id
_entity.type
_entity.pdbx_description
1 polymer ?
#
loop_
_entity_poly.entity_id
_entity_poly.type
_entity_poly.pdbx_seq_one_letter_code
_entity_poly.pdbx_strand_id
1 'polypeptide(L)'
;MAMRYIIRRQNTENLTDIRREVSNLDIQLEKPGDGYRRAIEVAYTPSRSAVYQFSTKKVGTAWVWICSCIEVVAENEEGLFTLLEKFKVEKPSHLLD
;
A
#
# COMPACT_ATOMS: atom_id res chain seq x y z
N MET A 1 15.18 14.84 4.17
CA MET A 1 15.14 13.36 4.25
C MET A 1 13.68 12.97 4.13
N ALA A 2 13.30 12.11 3.18
CA ALA A 2 11.89 11.75 3.01
C ALA A 2 11.39 10.95 4.22
N MET A 3 10.23 11.33 4.74
CA MET A 3 9.53 10.61 5.79
C MET A 3 8.77 9.43 5.20
N ARG A 4 8.74 8.34 5.96
CA ARG A 4 8.10 7.09 5.55
C ARG A 4 7.29 6.52 6.69
N TYR A 5 6.11 6.01 6.39
CA TYR A 5 5.29 5.31 7.37
C TYR A 5 4.68 4.06 6.76
N ILE A 6 4.66 2.97 7.52
CA ILE A 6 4.12 1.68 7.08
C ILE A 6 2.74 1.48 7.69
N ILE A 7 1.72 1.52 6.85
CA ILE A 7 0.35 1.17 7.22
C ILE A 7 0.19 -0.34 7.06
N ARG A 8 -0.03 -1.06 8.17
CA ARG A 8 -0.35 -2.50 8.12
C ARG A 8 -1.84 -2.68 7.82
N ARG A 9 -2.17 -3.48 6.79
CA ARG A 9 -3.57 -3.74 6.41
C ARG A 9 -4.13 -4.88 7.25
N GLN A 10 -5.32 -4.69 7.84
CA GLN A 10 -6.01 -5.75 8.59
C GLN A 10 -6.56 -6.85 7.68
N ASN A 11 -7.16 -6.47 6.54
CA ASN A 11 -7.67 -7.41 5.55
C ASN A 11 -6.78 -7.39 4.31
N THR A 12 -5.76 -8.25 4.32
CA THR A 12 -4.72 -8.26 3.28
C THR A 12 -5.20 -8.83 1.93
N GLU A 13 -6.25 -9.65 1.94
CA GLU A 13 -6.80 -10.34 0.76
C GLU A 13 -7.84 -9.48 0.02
N ASN A 14 -8.54 -8.58 0.72
CA ASN A 14 -9.44 -7.62 0.07
C ASN A 14 -8.62 -6.52 -0.60
N LEU A 15 -8.63 -6.47 -1.93
CA LEU A 15 -7.92 -5.46 -2.73
C LEU A 15 -8.87 -4.44 -3.38
N THR A 16 -10.14 -4.38 -2.94
CA THR A 16 -11.18 -3.56 -3.60
C THR A 16 -10.88 -2.07 -3.55
N ASP A 17 -10.39 -1.59 -2.41
CA ASP A 17 -9.87 -0.23 -2.21
C ASP A 17 -8.71 0.06 -3.15
N ILE A 18 -7.73 -0.85 -3.25
CA ILE A 18 -6.55 -0.66 -4.09
C ILE A 18 -6.90 -0.69 -5.58
N ARG A 19 -7.86 -1.52 -6.01
CA ARG A 19 -8.35 -1.52 -7.41
C ARG A 19 -9.02 -0.22 -7.83
N ARG A 20 -9.64 0.50 -6.88
CA ARG A 20 -10.21 1.84 -7.16
C ARG A 20 -9.11 2.87 -7.38
N GLU A 21 -7.99 2.72 -6.69
CA GLU A 21 -6.84 3.61 -6.80
C GLU A 21 -5.95 3.29 -8.01
N VAL A 22 -5.73 2.00 -8.26
CA VAL A 22 -4.90 1.46 -9.34
C VAL A 22 -5.81 0.74 -10.32
N SER A 23 -6.33 1.46 -11.31
CA SER A 23 -7.34 0.96 -12.25
C SER A 23 -6.84 -0.22 -13.10
N ASN A 24 -5.54 -0.32 -13.35
CA ASN A 24 -4.89 -1.41 -14.08
C ASN A 24 -4.23 -2.46 -13.14
N LEU A 25 -4.66 -2.54 -11.88
CA LEU A 25 -4.01 -3.39 -10.87
C LEU A 25 -3.88 -4.86 -11.31
N ASP A 26 -4.97 -5.45 -11.81
CA ASP A 26 -4.98 -6.87 -12.18
C ASP A 26 -4.06 -7.16 -13.39
N ILE A 27 -3.79 -6.16 -14.24
CA ILE A 27 -2.80 -6.26 -15.32
C ILE A 27 -1.38 -6.23 -14.75
N GLN A 28 -1.10 -5.33 -13.82
CA GLN A 28 0.22 -5.21 -13.19
C GLN A 28 0.60 -6.42 -12.32
N LEU A 29 -0.40 -7.00 -11.65
CA LEU A 29 -0.20 -8.15 -10.78
C LEU A 29 -0.09 -9.47 -11.56
N GLU A 30 -0.66 -9.54 -12.76
CA GLU A 30 -0.72 -10.77 -13.55
C GLU A 30 -1.39 -11.93 -12.78
N LYS A 31 -1.35 -13.14 -13.36
CA LYS A 31 -1.86 -14.34 -12.70
C LYS A 31 -0.97 -14.70 -11.49
N PRO A 32 -1.54 -14.90 -10.29
CA PRO A 32 -0.77 -15.26 -9.11
C PRO A 32 -0.12 -16.65 -9.25
N GLY A 33 1.10 -16.78 -8.75
CA GLY A 33 1.90 -18.00 -8.72
C GLY A 33 2.75 -18.10 -7.45
N ASP A 34 3.42 -19.22 -7.23
CA ASP A 34 4.20 -19.45 -6.02
C ASP A 34 5.36 -18.44 -5.87
N GLY A 35 5.52 -17.87 -4.69
CA GLY A 35 6.63 -16.99 -4.33
C GLY A 35 6.63 -15.60 -4.97
N TYR A 36 5.60 -15.24 -5.74
CA TYR A 36 5.56 -13.96 -6.44
C TYR A 36 5.39 -12.77 -5.49
N ARG A 37 6.11 -11.69 -5.79
CA ARG A 37 6.06 -10.39 -5.11
C ARG A 37 6.03 -9.26 -6.13
N ARG A 38 5.31 -8.19 -5.80
CA ARG A 38 5.23 -6.95 -6.61
C ARG A 38 5.11 -5.76 -5.68
N ALA A 39 5.73 -4.65 -6.07
CA ALA A 39 5.52 -3.36 -5.44
C ALA A 39 4.92 -2.43 -6.50
N ILE A 40 3.80 -1.79 -6.18
CA ILE A 40 3.14 -0.85 -7.08
C ILE A 40 3.13 0.50 -6.40
N GLU A 41 3.77 1.49 -7.03
CA GLU A 41 3.80 2.86 -6.53
C GLU A 41 2.71 3.70 -7.20
N VAL A 42 2.01 4.48 -6.39
CA VAL A 42 1.06 5.50 -6.82
C VAL A 42 1.58 6.85 -6.34
N ALA A 43 2.00 7.69 -7.28
CA ALA A 43 2.39 9.06 -7.00
C ALA A 43 1.14 9.95 -6.98
N TYR A 44 0.94 10.67 -5.87
CA TYR A 44 -0.12 11.67 -5.72
C TYR A 44 0.38 13.06 -6.11
N THR A 45 1.63 13.35 -5.76
CA THR A 45 2.39 14.54 -6.17
C THR A 45 3.86 14.13 -6.34
N PRO A 46 4.74 15.01 -6.87
CA PRO A 46 6.17 14.70 -6.94
C PRO A 46 6.83 14.40 -5.59
N SER A 47 6.21 14.83 -4.48
CA SER A 47 6.72 14.68 -3.11
C SER A 47 5.88 13.76 -2.22
N ARG A 48 4.84 13.11 -2.77
CA ARG A 48 3.91 12.26 -2.02
C ARG A 48 3.54 11.02 -2.83
N SER A 49 3.86 9.84 -2.32
CA SER A 49 3.48 8.58 -2.96
C SER A 49 3.09 7.50 -1.94
N ALA A 50 2.39 6.48 -2.43
CA ALA A 50 2.10 5.26 -1.68
C ALA A 50 2.58 4.04 -2.46
N VAL A 51 3.31 3.15 -1.80
CA VAL A 51 3.81 1.90 -2.35
C VAL A 51 3.03 0.74 -1.73
N TYR A 52 2.28 0.04 -2.57
CA TYR A 52 1.48 -1.13 -2.19
C TYR A 52 2.35 -2.38 -2.34
N GLN A 53 2.56 -3.10 -1.23
CA GLN A 53 3.44 -4.27 -1.18
C GLN A 53 2.63 -5.56 -1.30
N PHE A 54 2.74 -6.18 -2.47
CA PHE A 54 2.03 -7.42 -2.81
C PHE A 54 2.90 -8.65 -2.69
N SER A 55 2.29 -9.72 -2.20
CA SER A 55 2.86 -11.07 -2.24
C SER A 55 1.76 -12.07 -2.54
N THR A 56 2.15 -13.26 -2.98
CA THR A 56 1.21 -14.36 -3.20
C THR A 56 1.11 -15.25 -1.96
N LYS A 57 -0.09 -15.76 -1.73
CA LYS A 57 -0.40 -16.70 -0.65
C LYS A 57 -1.19 -17.87 -1.23
N LYS A 58 -0.89 -19.09 -0.78
CA LYS A 58 -1.65 -20.28 -1.15
C LYS A 58 -2.91 -20.37 -0.31
N VAL A 59 -4.07 -20.49 -0.97
CA VAL A 59 -5.38 -20.70 -0.33
C VAL A 59 -6.01 -21.93 -0.98
N GLY A 60 -5.99 -23.05 -0.24
CA GLY A 60 -6.35 -24.36 -0.78
C GLY A 60 -5.42 -24.77 -1.94
N THR A 61 -5.99 -24.93 -3.13
CA THR A 61 -5.27 -25.30 -4.35
C THR A 61 -4.90 -24.10 -5.22
N ALA A 62 -5.36 -22.89 -4.88
CA ALA A 62 -5.13 -21.68 -5.66
C ALA A 62 -4.10 -20.75 -5.00
N TRP A 63 -3.46 -19.92 -5.82
CA TRP A 63 -2.66 -18.79 -5.36
C TRP A 63 -3.50 -17.52 -5.47
N VAL A 64 -3.40 -16.64 -4.47
CA VAL A 64 -4.06 -15.33 -4.46
C VAL A 64 -3.04 -14.23 -4.16
N TRP A 65 -3.31 -13.04 -4.67
CA TRP A 65 -2.55 -11.84 -4.30
C TRP A 65 -3.06 -11.30 -2.98
N ILE A 66 -2.11 -10.94 -2.10
CA ILE A 66 -2.36 -10.23 -0.86
C ILE A 66 -1.53 -8.95 -0.83
N CYS A 67 -2.07 -7.88 -0.25
CA CYS A 67 -1.35 -6.67 0.06
C CYS A 67 -1.28 -6.53 1.58
N SER A 68 -0.08 -6.69 2.14
CA SER A 68 0.12 -6.75 3.60
C SER A 68 0.29 -5.37 4.22
N CYS A 69 0.91 -4.45 3.50
CA CYS A 69 1.13 -3.09 3.94
C CYS A 69 1.17 -2.10 2.78
N ILE A 70 1.01 -0.83 3.15
CA ILE A 70 1.16 0.32 2.28
C ILE A 70 2.26 1.17 2.92
N GLU A 71 3.34 1.42 2.18
CA GLU A 71 4.37 2.38 2.57
C GLU A 71 3.97 3.74 2.01
N VAL A 72 3.67 4.71 2.88
CA VAL A 72 3.43 6.08 2.48
C VAL A 72 4.71 6.88 2.61
N VAL A 73 5.03 7.66 1.58
CA VAL A 73 6.27 8.43 1.48
C VAL A 73 5.91 9.90 1.26
N ALA A 74 6.49 10.77 2.06
CA ALA A 74 6.32 12.22 1.96
C ALA A 74 7.62 12.98 2.26
N GLU A 75 7.75 14.20 1.77
CA GLU A 75 8.94 15.03 2.04
C GLU A 75 9.00 15.54 3.49
N ASN A 76 7.85 15.75 4.14
CA ASN A 76 7.71 16.32 5.48
C ASN A 76 6.50 15.76 6.24
N GLU A 77 6.35 16.14 7.52
CA GLU A 77 5.29 15.66 8.42
C GLU A 77 3.89 16.02 7.93
N GLU A 78 3.71 17.25 7.44
CA GLU A 78 2.44 17.71 6.90
C GLU A 78 1.97 16.83 5.73
N GLY A 79 2.89 16.54 4.80
CA GLY A 79 2.63 15.64 3.69
C GLY A 79 2.34 14.22 4.14
N LEU A 80 3.05 13.73 5.15
CA LEU A 80 2.83 12.41 5.73
C LEU A 80 1.43 12.33 6.36
N PHE A 81 1.05 13.30 7.20
CA PHE A 81 -0.26 13.34 7.84
C PHE A 81 -1.40 13.47 6.84
N THR A 82 -1.21 14.24 5.77
CA THR A 82 -2.18 14.31 4.67
C THR A 82 -2.43 12.92 4.05
N LEU A 83 -1.37 12.14 3.84
CA LEU A 83 -1.52 10.77 3.33
C LEU A 83 -2.21 9.86 4.35
N LEU A 84 -1.84 9.93 5.63
CA LEU A 84 -2.47 9.12 6.67
C LEU A 84 -3.97 9.40 6.78
N GLU A 85 -4.39 10.66 6.67
CA GLU A 85 -5.80 11.05 6.64
C GLU A 85 -6.53 10.47 5.43
N LYS A 86 -5.92 10.52 4.22
CA LYS A 86 -6.46 9.87 3.02
C LYS A 86 -6.67 8.37 3.23
N PHE A 87 -5.75 7.69 3.91
CA PHE A 87 -5.85 6.27 4.25
C PHE A 87 -6.70 5.98 5.50
N LYS A 88 -7.25 7.01 6.15
CA LYS A 88 -8.04 6.91 7.39
C LYS A 88 -7.28 6.20 8.52
N VAL A 89 -5.98 6.48 8.63
CA VAL A 89 -5.10 5.95 9.66
C VAL A 89 -4.85 7.04 10.70
N GLU A 90 -4.92 6.66 11.97
CA GLU A 90 -4.59 7.58 13.06
C GLU A 90 -3.15 8.08 12.95
N LYS A 91 -2.95 9.35 13.28
CA LYS A 91 -1.61 9.95 13.30
C LYS A 91 -0.77 9.26 14.38
N PRO A 92 0.49 8.87 14.09
CA PRO A 92 1.30 8.19 15.07
C PRO A 92 1.64 9.16 16.20
N SER A 93 1.35 8.77 17.44
CA SER A 93 1.50 9.64 18.61
C SER A 93 2.91 10.18 18.82
N HIS A 94 3.93 9.44 18.37
CA HIS A 94 5.34 9.84 18.43
C HIS A 94 5.75 10.87 17.37
N LEU A 95 4.83 11.27 16.49
CA LEU A 95 5.01 12.37 15.53
C LEU A 95 4.13 13.58 15.89
N LEU A 96 3.35 13.50 16.97
CA LEU A 96 2.50 14.58 17.48
C LEU A 96 3.23 15.29 18.62
N ASP A 97 4.36 15.93 18.32
CA ASP A 97 5.06 16.82 19.26
C ASP A 97 4.51 18.25 19.18
#